data_AF-A0AAN8YXT8-F1
#
_entry.id   AF-A0AAN8YXT8-F1
#
_cell.length_a   1.000
_cell.length_b   1.000
_cell.length_c   1.000
_cell.angle_alpha   90.00
_cell.angle_beta   90.00
_cell.angle_gamma   90.00
#
_symmetry.space_group_name_H-M   'P 1'
#
loop_
_entity.id
_entity.type
_entity.pdbx_description
1 polymer ?
#
loop_
_entity_poly.entity_id
_entity_poly.type
_entity_poly.pdbx_seq_one_letter_code
_entity_poly.pdbx_strand_id
1 'polypeptide(L)'
;MNLKKQRKPKRKKNVNAELGNEENVDKEISLWGVPLLPSKCVGANDVVLLKFLRAREFKAIEAFEMLKNTLQDIKINSVTKDEFGVEFQSVRYLNGLDHEGYPVCCNIFGVFDNEEIFQKTFGTKEKREHF
;
A
#
# COMPACT_ATOMS: atom_id res chain seq x y z
N MET A 1 -10.60 -22.02 70.05
CA MET A 1 -9.57 -20.95 70.02
C MET A 1 -8.35 -21.56 69.32
N ASN A 2 -7.76 -21.14 68.21
CA ASN A 2 -7.81 -20.05 67.21
C ASN A 2 -7.08 -20.66 65.99
N LEU A 3 -7.14 -20.23 64.73
CA LEU A 3 -8.07 -19.52 63.87
C LEU A 3 -7.46 -19.81 62.48
N LYS A 4 -8.23 -20.41 61.56
CA LYS A 4 -7.74 -20.83 60.23
C LYS A 4 -7.16 -19.64 59.47
N LYS A 5 -5.85 -19.66 59.19
CA LYS A 5 -5.16 -18.63 58.40
C LYS A 5 -5.50 -18.83 56.92
N GLN A 6 -6.59 -18.21 56.47
CA GLN A 6 -6.97 -18.18 55.06
C GLN A 6 -5.89 -17.45 54.26
N ARG A 7 -5.30 -18.14 53.28
CA ARG A 7 -4.41 -17.55 52.27
C ARG A 7 -5.27 -16.70 51.34
N LYS A 8 -5.19 -15.37 51.46
CA LYS A 8 -5.79 -14.46 50.48
C LYS A 8 -4.96 -14.49 49.19
N PRO A 9 -5.54 -14.69 48.00
CA PRO A 9 -4.81 -14.52 46.75
C PRO A 9 -4.59 -13.02 46.52
N LYS A 10 -3.33 -12.59 46.43
CA LYS A 10 -2.99 -11.25 45.94
C LYS A 10 -3.37 -11.18 44.47
N ARG A 11 -4.43 -10.42 44.16
CA ARG A 11 -4.83 -10.05 42.80
C ARG A 11 -3.62 -9.46 42.07
N LYS A 12 -3.15 -10.14 41.02
CA LYS A 12 -2.32 -9.53 39.97
C LYS A 12 -3.20 -8.48 39.29
N LYS A 13 -2.84 -7.20 39.39
CA LYS A 13 -3.48 -6.14 38.61
C LYS A 13 -2.95 -6.27 37.19
N ASN A 14 -3.80 -6.76 36.30
CA ASN A 14 -3.59 -6.75 34.86
C ASN A 14 -4.14 -5.45 34.28
N VAL A 15 -3.29 -4.80 33.48
CA VAL A 15 -3.55 -3.99 32.27
C VAL A 15 -4.84 -3.16 32.22
N ASN A 16 -4.66 -1.85 32.19
CA ASN A 16 -5.40 -0.97 31.28
C ASN A 16 -4.34 -0.07 30.62
N ALA A 17 -3.75 -0.57 29.53
CA ALA A 17 -3.18 0.32 28.54
C ALA A 17 -4.38 0.84 27.75
N GLU A 18 -4.55 2.15 27.76
CA GLU A 18 -5.60 2.89 27.08
C GLU A 18 -5.53 2.54 25.58
N LEU A 19 -6.46 1.69 25.13
CA LEU A 19 -6.73 1.50 23.71
C LEU A 19 -7.52 2.73 23.27
N GLY A 20 -6.78 3.72 22.76
CA GLY A 20 -7.34 4.87 22.09
C GLY A 20 -8.25 4.40 20.95
N ASN A 21 -9.50 4.88 21.01
CA ASN A 21 -10.49 4.96 19.95
C ASN A 21 -10.28 3.97 18.78
N GLU A 22 -10.96 2.83 18.86
CA GLU A 22 -11.33 2.03 17.69
C GLU A 22 -12.29 2.86 16.82
N GLU A 23 -11.74 3.79 16.04
CA GLU A 23 -12.40 4.32 14.87
C GLU A 23 -12.58 3.18 13.88
N ASN A 24 -13.72 2.49 13.97
CA ASN A 24 -14.37 1.67 12.94
C ASN A 24 -13.42 1.29 11.78
N VAL A 25 -12.49 0.35 12.05
CA VAL A 25 -11.45 -0.12 11.10
C VAL A 25 -12.07 -1.12 10.10
N ASP A 26 -13.29 -0.82 9.64
CA ASP A 26 -13.96 -1.54 8.55
C ASP A 26 -13.85 -0.78 7.21
N LYS A 27 -12.95 0.22 7.15
CA LYS A 27 -12.47 0.70 5.86
C LYS A 27 -11.69 -0.44 5.21
N GLU A 28 -12.21 -0.93 4.09
CA GLU A 28 -11.56 -1.90 3.23
C GLU A 28 -10.28 -1.27 2.64
N ILE A 29 -9.18 -1.37 3.39
CA ILE A 29 -7.87 -0.87 2.95
C ILE A 29 -7.20 -1.97 2.15
N SER A 30 -6.99 -1.71 0.87
CA SER A 30 -6.23 -2.56 -0.03
C SER A 30 -5.08 -1.79 -0.67
N LEU A 31 -4.03 -2.51 -1.04
CA LEU A 31 -2.91 -1.98 -1.79
C LEU A 31 -2.60 -2.93 -2.94
N TRP A 32 -2.53 -2.39 -4.16
CA TRP A 32 -2.37 -3.18 -5.39
C TRP A 32 -3.39 -4.33 -5.50
N GLY A 33 -4.63 -4.09 -5.07
CA GLY A 33 -5.71 -5.08 -5.09
C GLY A 33 -5.66 -6.12 -3.96
N VAL A 34 -4.66 -6.05 -3.06
CA VAL A 34 -4.54 -6.98 -1.92
C VAL A 34 -5.10 -6.33 -0.65
N PRO A 35 -6.11 -6.92 0.02
CA PRO A 35 -6.58 -6.46 1.32
C PRO A 35 -5.48 -6.53 2.37
N LEU A 36 -5.26 -5.45 3.13
CA LEU A 36 -4.22 -5.44 4.17
C LEU A 36 -4.68 -6.07 5.48
N LEU A 37 -5.99 -6.12 5.73
CA LEU A 37 -6.55 -6.70 6.95
C LEU A 37 -6.48 -8.24 6.90
N PRO A 38 -5.94 -8.89 7.95
CA PRO A 38 -5.80 -10.35 8.00
C PRO A 38 -7.12 -11.12 7.85
N SER A 39 -8.25 -10.51 8.21
CA SER A 39 -9.59 -11.11 8.12
C SER A 39 -10.07 -11.34 6.68
N LYS A 40 -9.46 -10.67 5.69
CA LYS A 40 -9.91 -10.67 4.29
C LYS A 40 -8.93 -11.33 3.32
N CYS A 41 -7.69 -11.61 3.73
CA CYS A 41 -6.70 -12.25 2.89
C CYS A 41 -5.63 -12.94 3.73
N VAL A 42 -5.53 -14.27 3.66
CA VAL A 42 -4.51 -15.04 4.37
C VAL A 42 -3.28 -15.19 3.48
N GLY A 43 -2.17 -14.55 3.85
CA GLY A 43 -0.83 -14.75 3.26
C GLY A 43 -0.42 -13.76 2.17
N ALA A 44 -1.33 -13.29 1.29
CA ALA A 44 -0.94 -12.31 0.27
C ALA A 44 -0.70 -10.91 0.87
N ASN A 45 -1.37 -10.59 1.98
CA ASN A 45 -1.12 -9.38 2.76
C ASN A 45 0.30 -9.36 3.34
N ASP A 46 0.82 -10.50 3.78
CA ASP A 46 2.17 -10.63 4.33
C ASP A 46 3.23 -10.21 3.31
N VAL A 47 3.06 -10.57 2.03
CA VAL A 47 3.98 -10.17 0.95
C VAL A 47 4.01 -8.65 0.81
N VAL A 48 2.86 -7.99 0.88
CA VAL A 48 2.77 -6.53 0.79
C VAL A 48 3.43 -5.88 2.01
N LEU A 49 3.12 -6.34 3.22
CA LEU A 49 3.72 -5.82 4.46
C LEU A 49 5.23 -6.04 4.50
N LEU A 50 5.72 -7.18 4.00
CA LEU A 50 7.15 -7.47 3.88
C LEU A 50 7.88 -6.49 2.97
N LYS A 51 7.23 -5.95 1.91
CA LYS A 51 7.86 -4.95 1.03
C LYS A 51 8.22 -3.68 1.81
N PHE A 52 7.31 -3.19 2.64
CA PHE A 52 7.57 -2.00 3.48
C PHE A 52 8.63 -2.26 4.53
N LEU A 53 8.58 -3.43 5.18
CA LEU A 53 9.62 -3.82 6.13
C LEU A 53 10.99 -3.91 5.46
N ARG A 54 11.12 -4.59 4.32
CA ARG A 54 12.38 -4.68 3.57
C ARG A 54 12.89 -3.31 3.12
N ALA A 55 12.00 -2.42 2.65
CA ALA A 55 12.35 -1.06 2.24
C ALA A 55 12.82 -0.15 3.39
N ARG A 56 12.62 -0.58 4.64
CA ARG A 56 13.05 0.12 5.87
C ARG A 56 13.89 -0.75 6.78
N GLU A 57 14.60 -1.73 6.22
CA GLU A 57 15.53 -2.60 6.97
C GLU A 57 14.89 -3.23 8.22
N PHE A 58 13.61 -3.59 8.11
CA PHE A 58 12.77 -4.16 9.18
C PHE A 58 12.56 -3.25 10.40
N LYS A 59 12.80 -1.94 10.29
CA LYS A 59 12.45 -0.97 11.31
C LYS A 59 10.93 -0.72 11.29
N ALA A 60 10.23 -1.36 12.22
CA ALA A 60 8.76 -1.43 12.22
C ALA A 60 8.07 -0.06 12.20
N ILE A 61 8.57 0.92 12.96
CA ILE A 61 7.98 2.27 13.03
C ILE A 61 8.13 2.99 11.68
N GLU A 62 9.34 3.01 11.13
CA GLU A 62 9.61 3.66 9.84
C GLU A 62 8.84 2.99 8.68
N ALA A 63 8.72 1.66 8.70
CA ALA A 63 7.94 0.91 7.74
C ALA A 63 6.44 1.23 7.82
N PHE A 64 5.91 1.36 9.04
CA PHE A 64 4.52 1.73 9.28
C PHE A 64 4.22 3.17 8.83
N GLU A 65 5.11 4.12 9.12
CA GLU A 65 5.00 5.49 8.63
C GLU A 65 5.02 5.55 7.10
N MET A 66 5.92 4.80 6.46
CA MET A 66 5.97 4.69 5.01
C MET A 66 4.66 4.14 4.43
N LEU A 67 4.11 3.06 5.01
CA LEU A 67 2.83 2.49 4.60
C LEU A 67 1.69 3.51 4.74
N LYS A 68 1.63 4.23 5.85
CA LYS A 68 0.62 5.27 6.10
C LYS A 68 0.68 6.37 5.04
N ASN A 69 1.88 6.86 4.73
CA ASN A 69 2.07 7.89 3.71
C ASN A 69 1.67 7.38 2.33
N THR A 70 2.09 6.18 1.94
CA THR A 70 1.68 5.56 0.66
C THR A 70 0.16 5.42 0.56
N LEU A 71 -0.52 5.01 1.63
CA LEU A 71 -1.99 4.92 1.65
C LEU A 71 -2.67 6.28 1.57
N GLN A 72 -2.05 7.34 2.08
CA GLN A 72 -2.54 8.72 1.92
C GLN A 72 -2.36 9.19 0.49
N ASP A 73 -1.17 9.00 -0.10
CA ASP A 73 -0.86 9.39 -1.48
C ASP A 73 -1.80 8.71 -2.47
N ILE A 74 -2.03 7.41 -2.31
CA ILE A 74 -2.96 6.67 -3.17
C ILE A 74 -4.39 7.15 -2.98
N LYS A 75 -4.84 7.50 -1.78
CA LYS A 75 -6.20 8.04 -1.57
C LYS A 75 -6.38 9.39 -2.26
N ILE A 76 -5.36 10.26 -2.21
CA ILE A 76 -5.34 11.54 -2.91
C ILE A 76 -5.42 11.30 -4.42
N ASN A 77 -4.65 10.35 -4.94
CA ASN A 77 -4.59 10.03 -6.38
C ASN A 77 -5.75 9.15 -6.87
N SER A 78 -6.44 8.42 -6.00
CA SER A 78 -7.55 7.52 -6.38
C SER A 78 -8.86 8.22 -6.69
N VAL A 79 -8.94 9.53 -6.41
CA VAL A 79 -10.07 10.37 -6.84
C VAL A 79 -10.17 10.38 -8.37
N THR A 80 -9.05 10.23 -9.06
CA THR A 80 -8.99 9.94 -10.48
C THR A 80 -8.75 8.46 -10.67
N LYS A 81 -9.82 7.71 -10.92
CA LYS A 81 -9.75 6.34 -11.45
C LYS A 81 -9.31 6.42 -12.92
N ASP A 82 -8.12 6.98 -13.15
CA ASP A 82 -7.55 7.14 -14.47
C ASP A 82 -7.08 5.75 -14.89
N GLU A 83 -7.96 5.03 -15.59
CA GLU A 83 -7.50 4.10 -16.60
C GLU A 83 -6.52 4.87 -17.46
N PHE A 84 -5.23 4.51 -17.42
CA PHE A 84 -4.25 5.04 -18.36
C PHE A 84 -4.91 5.01 -19.74
N GLY A 85 -5.19 6.19 -20.29
CA GLY A 85 -6.02 6.31 -21.49
C GLY A 85 -5.52 5.39 -22.58
N VAL A 86 -6.42 4.90 -23.44
CA VAL A 86 -6.12 3.94 -24.52
C VAL A 86 -4.90 4.36 -25.36
N GLU A 87 -4.63 5.67 -25.42
CA GLU A 87 -3.44 6.27 -26.03
C GLU A 87 -2.09 5.79 -25.45
N PHE A 88 -2.02 5.46 -24.15
CA PHE A 88 -0.81 4.98 -23.47
C PHE A 88 -0.58 3.47 -23.60
N GLN A 89 -1.53 2.70 -24.11
CA GLN A 89 -1.33 1.28 -24.41
C GLN A 89 -0.21 1.08 -25.46
N SER A 90 0.01 2.08 -26.32
CA SER A 90 1.09 2.07 -27.30
C SER A 90 2.47 2.42 -26.71
N VAL A 91 2.50 3.11 -25.56
CA VAL A 91 3.72 3.62 -24.92
C VAL A 91 4.33 2.58 -23.96
N ARG A 92 3.57 1.54 -23.60
CA ARG A 92 4.03 0.49 -22.69
C ARG A 92 3.68 -0.91 -23.20
N TYR A 93 4.67 -1.79 -23.23
CA TYR A 93 4.47 -3.21 -23.47
C TYR A 93 4.49 -3.99 -22.15
N LEU A 94 3.41 -4.73 -21.86
CA LEU A 94 3.16 -5.50 -20.62
C LEU A 94 2.91 -6.99 -20.92
N ASN A 95 3.67 -7.57 -21.85
CA ASN A 95 3.44 -8.96 -22.31
C ASN A 95 4.73 -9.80 -22.35
N GLY A 96 5.70 -9.47 -21.49
CA GLY A 96 6.96 -10.22 -21.37
C GLY A 96 7.20 -10.72 -19.94
N LEU A 97 7.89 -11.85 -19.83
CA LEU A 97 8.54 -12.31 -18.60
C LEU A 97 10.05 -12.31 -18.83
N ASP A 98 10.84 -12.05 -17.79
CA ASP A 98 12.28 -12.23 -17.85
C ASP A 98 12.67 -13.72 -17.68
N HIS A 99 13.98 -13.99 -17.63
CA HIS A 99 14.50 -15.35 -17.47
C HIS A 99 14.11 -16.02 -16.14
N GLU A 100 13.76 -15.24 -15.12
CA GLU A 100 13.33 -15.73 -13.81
C GLU A 100 11.80 -15.79 -13.68
N GLY A 101 11.08 -15.39 -14.74
CA GLY A 101 9.62 -15.42 -14.80
C GLY A 101 8.96 -14.16 -14.22
N TYR A 102 9.70 -13.06 -14.01
CA TYR A 102 9.14 -11.81 -13.52
C TYR A 102 8.51 -11.00 -14.65
N PRO A 103 7.33 -10.36 -14.41
CA PRO A 103 6.71 -9.48 -15.39
C PRO A 103 7.64 -8.34 -15.82
N VAL A 104 7.82 -8.20 -17.12
CA VAL A 104 8.59 -7.12 -17.74
C VAL A 104 7.64 -6.07 -18.28
N CYS A 105 7.93 -4.82 -17.91
CA CYS A 105 7.25 -3.63 -18.40
C CYS A 105 8.25 -2.80 -19.22
N CYS A 106 8.10 -2.78 -20.54
CA CYS A 106 8.93 -1.94 -21.40
C CYS A 106 8.22 -0.63 -21.70
N ASN A 107 8.82 0.50 -21.33
CA ASN A 107 8.34 1.83 -21.73
C ASN A 107 9.02 2.24 -23.05
N ILE A 108 8.21 2.54 -24.07
CA ILE A 108 8.66 2.94 -25.40
C ILE A 108 8.54 4.46 -25.51
N PHE A 109 9.58 5.17 -25.09
CA PHE A 109 9.58 6.63 -25.14
C PHE A 109 9.71 7.21 -26.56
N GLY A 110 10.22 6.43 -27.53
CA GLY A 110 10.34 6.89 -28.92
C GLY A 110 9.01 7.20 -29.61
N VAL A 111 7.87 6.76 -29.05
CA VAL A 111 6.53 7.18 -29.52
C VAL A 111 6.36 8.70 -29.44
N PHE A 112 7.08 9.36 -28.53
CA PHE A 112 7.04 10.80 -28.34
C PHE A 112 7.95 11.60 -29.29
N ASP A 113 8.70 10.95 -30.18
CA ASP A 113 9.42 11.64 -31.26
C ASP A 113 8.45 12.19 -32.32
N ASN A 114 7.22 11.67 -32.37
CA ASN A 114 6.15 12.25 -33.17
C ASN A 114 5.61 13.52 -32.51
N GLU A 115 5.78 14.66 -33.18
CA GLU A 115 5.40 15.98 -32.68
C GLU A 115 3.91 16.09 -32.34
N GLU A 116 3.02 15.45 -33.12
CA GLU A 116 1.59 15.44 -32.84
C GLU A 116 1.28 14.70 -31.53
N ILE A 117 1.89 13.53 -31.32
CA ILE A 117 1.73 12.75 -30.09
C ILE A 117 2.33 13.50 -28.90
N PHE A 118 3.53 14.07 -29.06
CA PHE A 118 4.17 14.86 -28.03
C PHE A 118 3.32 16.07 -27.61
N GLN A 119 2.80 16.85 -28.57
CA GLN A 119 1.93 17.99 -28.27
C GLN A 119 0.60 17.56 -27.65
N LYS A 120 0.06 16.42 -28.09
CA LYS A 120 -1.14 15.85 -27.50
C LYS A 120 -0.93 15.46 -26.04
N THR A 121 0.20 14.85 -25.68
CA THR A 121 0.51 14.35 -24.33
C THR A 121 1.14 15.41 -23.40
N PHE A 122 2.00 16.29 -23.90
CA PHE A 122 2.84 17.19 -23.09
C PHE A 122 2.74 18.68 -23.46
N GLY A 123 1.91 19.03 -24.45
CA GLY A 123 1.90 20.39 -25.04
C GLY A 123 1.46 21.51 -24.09
N THR A 124 0.73 21.20 -23.01
CA THR A 124 0.32 22.20 -22.00
C THR A 124 0.77 21.80 -20.60
N LYS A 125 0.71 22.76 -19.65
CA LYS A 125 1.06 22.48 -18.26
C LYS A 125 0.07 21.51 -17.62
N GLU A 126 -1.23 21.66 -17.88
CA GLU A 126 -2.25 20.75 -17.34
C GLU A 126 -2.03 19.31 -17.86
N LYS A 127 -1.70 19.16 -19.15
CA LYS A 127 -1.41 17.84 -19.73
C LYS A 127 -0.19 17.16 -19.11
N ARG A 128 0.83 17.94 -18.73
CA ARG A 128 2.02 17.43 -18.03
C ARG A 128 1.75 17.04 -16.58
N GLU A 129 0.72 17.61 -15.94
CA GLU A 129 0.34 17.24 -14.57
C GLU A 129 -0.39 15.87 -14.54
N HIS A 130 -0.88 15.38 -15.68
CA HIS A 130 -1.47 14.06 -15.83
C HIS A 130 -0.46 12.93 -16.13
N PHE A 131 0.84 13.23 -16.26
CA PHE A 131 1.90 12.26 -16.55
C PHE A 131 2.89 12.14 -15.38
#